data_AF-A0A7Y2AQ74-F1
#
_entry.id   AF-A0A7Y2AQ74-F1
#
_cell.length_a   1.000
_cell.length_b   1.000
_cell.length_c   1.000
_cell.angle_alpha   90.00
_cell.angle_beta   90.00
_cell.angle_gamma   90.00
#
_symmetry.space_group_name_H-M   'P 1'
#
loop_
_entity.id
_entity.type
_entity.pdbx_description
1 polymer ?
#
loop_
_entity_poly.entity_id
_entity_poly.type
_entity_poly.pdbx_seq_one_letter_code
_entity_poly.pdbx_strand_id
1 'polypeptide(L)' 'MLIPHTALSPAALRAIVEEFVTRDGTDHSAIDRRIEVVMGQLANGSIELHFDEETQSCNLVKH' A
#
# COMPACT_ATOMS: atom_id res chain seq x y z
N MET A 1 12.62 -6.52 -0.01
CA MET A 1 13.12 -6.09 -1.33
C MET A 1 12.21 -5.00 -1.87
N LEU A 2 12.75 -3.84 -2.25
CA LEU A 2 11.96 -2.79 -2.91
C LEU A 2 11.52 -3.25 -4.30
N ILE A 3 10.22 -3.17 -4.58
CA ILE A 3 9.65 -3.49 -5.90
C ILE A 3 8.77 -2.33 -6.39
N PRO A 4 8.64 -2.12 -7.72
CA PRO A 4 7.75 -1.10 -8.24
C PRO A 4 6.29 -1.49 -7.94
N HIS A 5 5.48 -0.53 -7.51
CA HIS A 5 4.05 -0.76 -7.22
C HIS A 5 3.25 -1.24 -8.44
N THR A 6 3.74 -0.95 -9.65
CA THR A 6 3.17 -1.41 -10.92
C THR A 6 3.45 -2.88 -11.23
N ALA A 7 4.29 -3.57 -10.45
CA ALA A 7 4.50 -5.02 -10.59
C ALA A 7 3.31 -5.84 -10.04
N LEU A 8 2.46 -5.23 -9.22
CA LEU A 8 1.26 -5.88 -8.69
C LEU A 8 0.05 -5.64 -9.60
N SER A 9 -0.89 -6.58 -9.56
CA SER A 9 -2.20 -6.33 -10.17
C SER A 9 -2.91 -5.18 -9.45
N PRO A 10 -3.77 -4.41 -10.12
CA PRO A 10 -4.51 -3.32 -9.48
C PRO A 10 -5.29 -3.76 -8.23
N ALA A 11 -5.85 -4.97 -8.27
CA ALA A 11 -6.58 -5.54 -7.14
C ALA A 11 -5.66 -5.87 -5.95
N ALA A 12 -4.50 -6.49 -6.21
CA ALA A 12 -3.54 -6.81 -5.17
C ALA A 12 -2.97 -5.54 -4.52
N LEU A 13 -2.59 -4.56 -5.33
CA LEU A 13 -2.10 -3.27 -4.83
C LEU A 13 -3.16 -2.57 -3.99
N ARG A 14 -4.42 -2.53 -4.44
CA ARG A 14 -5.52 -1.93 -3.67
C ARG A 14 -5.72 -2.62 -2.33
N ALA A 15 -5.69 -3.96 -2.28
CA ALA A 15 -5.86 -4.71 -1.03
C ALA A 15 -4.74 -4.40 0.00
N ILE A 16 -3.50 -4.31 -0.46
CA ILE A 16 -2.35 -3.95 0.40
C ILE A 16 -2.49 -2.51 0.92
N VAL A 17 -2.89 -1.57 0.05
CA VAL A 17 -3.12 -0.17 0.44
C VAL A 17 -4.28 -0.05 1.43
N GLU A 18 -5.35 -0.83 1.22
CA GLU A 18 -6.49 -0.90 2.12
C GLU A 18 -6.09 -1.43 3.51
N GLU A 19 -5.33 -2.52 3.58
CA GLU A 19 -4.75 -3.01 4.84
C GLU A 19 -3.92 -1.91 5.51
N PHE A 20 -3.06 -1.24 4.76
CA PHE A 20 -2.19 -0.20 5.29
C PHE A 20 -2.96 0.98 5.89
N VAL A 21 -4.05 1.44 5.25
CA VAL A 21 -4.86 2.54 5.79
C VAL A 21 -5.78 2.08 6.93
N THR A 22 -6.12 0.79 7.02
CA THR A 22 -7.01 0.28 8.07
C THR A 22 -6.27 -0.16 9.34
N ARG A 23 -4.94 -0.33 9.30
CA ARG A 23 -4.13 -0.78 10.45
C ARG A 23 -4.29 0.04 11.74
N ASP A 24 -4.52 1.35 11.66
CA ASP A 24 -4.54 2.25 12.82
C ASP A 24 -5.94 2.66 13.30
N GLY A 25 -7.03 2.13 12.73
CA GLY A 25 -8.37 2.51 13.22
C GLY A 25 -9.55 1.86 12.52
N THR A 26 -10.68 1.86 13.24
CA THR A 26 -12.00 1.37 12.80
C THR A 26 -12.79 2.40 11.99
N ASP A 27 -12.17 3.52 11.62
CA ASP A 27 -12.84 4.55 10.81
C ASP A 27 -12.80 4.17 9.33
N HIS A 28 -13.87 3.49 8.91
CA HIS A 28 -14.12 3.09 7.54
C HIS A 28 -14.70 4.22 6.68
N SER A 29 -15.07 5.36 7.26
CA SER A 29 -15.83 6.41 6.56
C SER A 29 -15.02 7.16 5.49
N ALA A 30 -13.70 7.02 5.49
CA ALA A 30 -12.79 7.69 4.55
C ALA A 30 -11.79 6.75 3.86
N ILE A 31 -12.05 5.44 3.82
CA ILE A 31 -11.09 4.46 3.28
C ILE A 31 -10.72 4.77 1.83
N ASP A 32 -11.69 4.98 0.95
CA ASP A 32 -11.41 5.21 -0.47
C ASP A 32 -10.52 6.44 -0.69
N ARG A 33 -10.79 7.54 0.03
CA ARG A 33 -9.97 8.75 -0.04
C ARG A 33 -8.55 8.52 0.47
N ARG A 34 -8.40 7.72 1.53
CA ARG A 34 -7.07 7.39 2.09
C ARG A 34 -6.31 6.46 1.14
N ILE A 35 -7.00 5.53 0.47
CA ILE A 35 -6.42 4.70 -0.59
C ILE A 35 -5.89 5.60 -1.71
N GLU A 36 -6.69 6.54 -2.23
CA GLU A 36 -6.26 7.48 -3.27
C GLU A 36 -5.01 8.29 -2.86
N VAL A 37 -4.96 8.76 -1.62
CA VAL A 37 -3.78 9.47 -1.08
C VAL A 37 -2.54 8.59 -1.10
N VAL A 38 -2.63 7.35 -0.61
CA VAL A 38 -1.49 6.42 -0.58
C VAL A 38 -1.06 6.03 -2.00
N MET A 39 -1.99 5.86 -2.94
CA MET A 39 -1.67 5.63 -4.35
C MET A 39 -0.89 6.80 -4.96
N GLY A 40 -1.25 8.04 -4.63
CA GLY A 40 -0.47 9.22 -5.00
C GLY A 40 0.93 9.25 -4.39
N GLN A 41 1.07 8.80 -3.13
CA GLN A 41 2.36 8.68 -2.44
C GLN A 41 3.26 7.59 -3.03
N LEU A 42 2.69 6.48 -3.48
CA LEU A 42 3.41 5.45 -4.23
C LEU A 42 3.90 5.97 -5.57
N ALA A 43 3.08 6.77 -6.26
CA ALA A 43 3.45 7.36 -7.56
C ALA A 43 4.56 8.41 -7.44
N ASN A 44 4.61 9.17 -6.34
CA ASN A 44 5.61 10.21 -6.11
C ASN A 44 6.85 9.74 -5.31
N GLY A 45 6.88 8.47 -4.88
CA GLY A 45 8.00 7.87 -4.15
C GLY A 45 8.06 8.19 -2.65
N SER A 46 7.03 8.81 -2.07
CA SER A 46 6.97 9.06 -0.61
C SER A 46 6.65 7.80 0.20
N ILE A 47 6.08 6.78 -0.45
CA ILE A 47 5.86 5.45 0.12
C ILE A 47 6.47 4.42 -0.84
N GLU A 48 7.07 3.40 -0.24
CA GLU A 48 7.71 2.31 -0.95
C GLU A 48 6.96 1.00 -0.73
N LEU A 49 6.87 0.18 -1.79
CA LEU A 49 6.36 -1.18 -1.72
C LEU A 49 7.53 -2.16 -1.55
N HIS A 50 7.55 -2.87 -0.43
CA HIS A 50 8.55 -3.88 -0.11
C HIS A 50 7.94 -5.27 -0.17
N PHE A 51 8.56 -6.15 -0.94
CA PHE A 51 8.28 -7.57 -0.95
C PHE A 51 9.21 -8.33 -0.01
N ASP A 52 8.62 -9.19 0.82
CA ASP A 52 9.33 -10.09 1.72
C ASP A 52 9.28 -11.52 1.14
N GLU A 53 10.44 -12.08 0.81
CA GLU A 53 10.54 -13.38 0.15
C GLU A 53 10.27 -14.55 1.09
N GLU A 54 10.55 -14.39 2.39
CA GLU A 54 10.38 -15.45 3.39
C GLU A 54 8.89 -15.69 3.69
N THR A 55 8.16 -14.60 3.88
CA THR A 55 6.73 -14.61 4.18
C THR A 55 5.84 -14.53 2.94
N GLN A 56 6.44 -14.29 1.76
CA GLN A 56 5.75 -14.02 0.49
C GLN A 56 4.72 -12.89 0.62
N SER A 57 5.03 -11.86 1.41
CA SER A 57 4.13 -10.76 1.71
C SER A 57 4.61 -9.43 1.12
N CYS A 58 3.66 -8.52 0.90
CA CYS A 58 3.94 -7.16 0.47
C CYS A 58 3.59 -6.18 1.59
N ASN A 59 4.48 -5.23 1.86
CA ASN A 59 4.30 -4.21 2.88
C ASN A 59 4.60 -2.82 2.34
N LEU A 60 3.91 -1.80 2.88
CA LEU A 60 4.16 -0.40 2.57
C LEU A 60 4.98 0.25 3.67
N VAL A 61 6.05 0.94 3.27
CA VAL A 61 6.97 1.63 4.19
C VAL A 61 6.98 3.11 3.83
N LYS A 62 6.78 3.97 4.83
CA LYS A 62 6.93 5.43 4.66
C LYS A 62 8.42 5.78 4.71
N HIS A 63 8.84 6.68 3.82
CA HIS A 63 10.15 7.31 3.89
C HIS A 63 10.22 8.32 5.04
#